data_AF-A0AA35TH95-F1
#
_entry.id   AF-A0AA35TH95-F1
#
_cell.length_a   1.000
_cell.length_b   1.000
_cell.length_c   1.000
_cell.angle_alpha   90.00
_cell.angle_beta   90.00
_cell.angle_gamma   90.00
#
_symmetry.space_group_name_H-M   'P 1'
#
loop_
_entity.id
_entity.type
_entity.pdbx_description
1 polymer ?
#
loop_
_entity_poly.entity_id
_entity_poly.type
_entity_poly.pdbx_seq_one_letter_code
_entity_poly.pdbx_strand_id
1 'polypeptide(L)'
;MDKLVVCLIHGYAIGGGLQLALACDIRVCTRSARMGLPAIKEGLIPGLGTFRLARYVGLGRAKSLIIRGNMIDGAEAERIGLVDHLVGDDTAFEEFENWLAEYASSNSAGCRASKQMLADCFDLGWEAFFHKYLVLQEKAVAAPDFAEAMDAYKAGRNPRWE
;
A
#
# COMPACT_ATOMS: atom_id res chain seq x y z
N MET A 1 2.08 -9.15 9.30
CA MET A 1 0.74 -8.67 9.70
C MET A 1 -0.18 -8.83 8.50
N ASP A 2 -1.35 -9.42 8.70
CA ASP A 2 -2.34 -9.72 7.66
C ASP A 2 -3.43 -8.64 7.53
N LYS A 3 -3.65 -7.84 8.58
CA LYS A 3 -4.51 -6.65 8.54
C LYS A 3 -4.03 -5.64 7.50
N LEU A 4 -4.97 -5.03 6.77
CA LEU A 4 -4.71 -3.91 5.89
C LEU A 4 -4.30 -2.65 6.69
N VAL A 5 -3.36 -1.89 6.14
CA VAL A 5 -2.82 -0.65 6.69
C VAL A 5 -2.94 0.41 5.63
N VAL A 6 -3.82 1.36 5.88
CA VAL A 6 -4.01 2.56 5.05
C VAL A 6 -3.44 3.73 5.83
N CYS A 7 -2.62 4.57 5.21
CA CYS A 7 -2.12 5.79 5.83
C CYS A 7 -2.56 7.04 5.07
N LEU A 8 -2.83 8.10 5.83
CA LEU A 8 -2.97 9.46 5.33
C LEU A 8 -1.66 10.22 5.55
N ILE A 9 -1.10 10.78 4.48
CA ILE A 9 0.06 11.67 4.52
C ILE A 9 -0.45 13.11 4.37
N HIS A 10 -0.45 13.84 5.48
CA HIS A 10 -0.82 15.25 5.53
C HIS A 10 0.37 16.08 6.03
N GLY A 11 0.80 17.07 5.26
CA GLY A 11 2.02 17.83 5.55
C GLY A 11 3.30 17.07 5.17
N TYR A 12 4.24 16.88 6.10
CA TYR A 12 5.57 16.35 5.78
C TYR A 12 5.74 14.88 6.15
N ALA A 13 6.13 14.06 5.18
CA ALA A 13 6.63 12.70 5.39
C ALA A 13 8.07 12.61 4.88
N ILE A 14 9.03 12.82 5.78
CA ILE A 14 10.47 12.92 5.44
C ILE A 14 11.24 11.82 6.16
N GLY A 15 12.18 11.18 5.47
CA GLY A 15 13.11 10.21 6.06
C GLY A 15 12.35 9.03 6.67
N GLY A 16 12.39 8.91 8.01
CA GLY A 16 11.65 7.88 8.74
C GLY A 16 10.14 7.93 8.50
N GLY A 17 9.54 9.12 8.36
CA GLY A 17 8.12 9.27 8.10
C GLY A 17 7.69 8.68 6.75
N LEU A 18 8.46 8.91 5.69
CA LEU A 18 8.20 8.28 4.39
C LEU A 18 8.50 6.78 4.42
N GLN A 19 9.51 6.34 5.16
CA GLN A 19 9.77 4.90 5.32
C GLN A 19 8.61 4.17 6.03
N LEU A 20 7.95 4.83 6.97
CA LEU A 20 6.74 4.31 7.62
C LEU A 20 5.59 4.23 6.61
N ALA A 21 5.33 5.29 5.85
CA ALA A 21 4.30 5.30 4.82
C ALA A 21 4.52 4.23 3.74
N LEU A 22 5.78 3.99 3.34
CA LEU A 22 6.16 2.93 2.39
C LEU A 22 5.90 1.52 2.93
N ALA A 23 5.77 1.35 4.25
CA ALA A 23 5.44 0.08 4.89
C ALA A 23 3.92 -0.16 5.00
N CYS A 24 3.09 0.86 4.76
CA CYS A 24 1.65 0.73 4.63
C CYS A 24 1.28 0.11 3.28
N ASP A 25 0.11 -0.51 3.20
CA ASP A 25 -0.36 -1.12 1.95
C ASP A 25 -0.82 -0.02 0.99
N ILE A 26 -1.66 0.89 1.50
CA ILE A 26 -2.26 1.98 0.76
C ILE A 26 -1.81 3.31 1.35
N ARG A 27 -1.45 4.24 0.46
CA ARG A 27 -1.03 5.60 0.78
C ARG A 27 -2.02 6.57 0.15
N VAL A 28 -2.66 7.37 0.99
CA VAL A 28 -3.45 8.54 0.61
C VAL A 28 -2.65 9.78 1.00
N CYS A 29 -2.62 10.83 0.20
CA CYS A 29 -1.95 12.07 0.58
C CYS A 29 -2.72 13.31 0.19
N THR A 30 -2.48 14.41 0.90
CA THR A 30 -2.98 15.71 0.46
C THR A 30 -2.10 16.29 -0.65
N ARG A 31 -2.68 17.14 -1.49
CA ARG A 31 -1.96 17.75 -2.62
C ARG A 31 -0.71 18.52 -2.19
N SER A 32 -0.78 19.24 -1.07
CA SER A 32 0.35 20.02 -0.55
C SER A 32 1.39 19.19 0.21
N ALA A 33 1.12 17.89 0.46
CA ALA A 33 2.02 17.05 1.24
C ALA A 33 3.41 16.96 0.61
N ARG A 34 4.46 16.87 1.43
CA ARG A 34 5.86 16.84 0.99
C ARG A 34 6.54 15.57 1.44
N MET A 35 7.09 14.85 0.48
CA MET A 35 7.65 13.51 0.68
C MET A 35 9.09 13.43 0.18
N GLY A 36 9.98 12.82 0.95
CA GLY A 36 11.35 12.55 0.48
C GLY A 36 12.22 11.75 1.45
N LEU A 37 13.36 11.28 0.93
CA LEU A 37 14.37 10.51 1.67
C LEU A 37 15.72 11.25 1.66
N PRO A 38 15.88 12.35 2.43
CA PRO A 38 17.02 13.25 2.30
C PRO A 38 18.30 12.77 3.00
N ALA A 39 18.33 11.55 3.58
CA ALA A 39 19.47 11.03 4.32
C ALA A 39 20.80 11.12 3.54
N ILE A 40 20.76 11.07 2.21
CA ILE A 40 21.94 11.23 1.36
C ILE A 40 22.63 12.59 1.53
N LYS A 41 21.87 13.64 1.88
CA LYS A 41 22.41 14.98 2.15
C LYS A 41 23.20 15.03 3.46
N GLU A 42 23.00 14.04 4.32
CA GLU A 42 23.75 13.82 5.56
C GLU A 42 24.85 12.74 5.38
N GLY A 43 25.08 12.26 4.15
CA GLY A 43 26.01 11.16 3.88
C GLY A 43 25.51 9.78 4.32
N LEU A 44 24.22 9.67 4.63
CA LEU A 44 23.58 8.44 5.11
C LEU A 44 22.71 7.79 4.03
N ILE A 45 22.49 6.48 4.21
CA ILE A 45 21.58 5.70 3.37
C ILE A 45 20.18 5.78 4.00
N PRO A 46 19.08 5.99 3.25
CA PRO A 46 17.73 6.12 3.82
C PRO A 46 17.10 4.77 4.19
N GLY A 47 17.84 3.93 4.91
CA GLY A 47 17.37 2.67 5.50
C GLY A 47 16.62 1.77 4.53
N LEU A 48 15.47 1.25 4.97
CA LEU A 48 14.60 0.37 4.19
C LEU A 48 13.85 1.11 3.07
N GLY A 49 13.99 2.43 2.97
CA GLY A 49 13.49 3.21 1.83
C GLY A 49 14.11 2.75 0.50
N THR A 50 15.38 2.32 0.50
CA THR A 50 16.05 1.77 -0.68
C THR A 50 15.44 0.44 -1.15
N PHE A 51 14.86 -0.32 -0.23
CA PHE A 51 14.19 -1.59 -0.51
C PHE A 51 12.76 -1.37 -1.01
N ARG A 52 11.98 -0.51 -0.34
CA ARG A 52 10.55 -0.37 -0.63
C ARG A 52 10.23 0.57 -1.79
N LEU A 53 10.89 1.73 -1.89
CA LEU A 53 10.51 2.76 -2.87
C LEU A 53 10.52 2.24 -4.31
N ALA A 54 11.54 1.45 -4.68
CA ALA A 54 11.68 0.92 -6.03
C ALA A 54 10.56 -0.05 -6.43
N ARG A 55 9.91 -0.71 -5.46
CA ARG A 55 8.76 -1.60 -5.72
C ARG A 55 7.48 -0.84 -6.08
N TYR A 56 7.37 0.43 -5.67
CA TYR A 56 6.21 1.27 -5.98
C TYR A 56 6.41 2.11 -7.24
N VAL A 57 7.51 2.85 -7.33
CA VAL A 57 7.72 3.83 -8.41
C VAL A 57 8.65 3.34 -9.52
N GLY A 58 9.13 2.10 -9.42
CA GLY A 58 10.18 1.55 -10.27
C GLY A 58 11.59 2.05 -9.92
N LEU A 59 12.60 1.28 -10.31
CA LEU A 59 14.00 1.55 -9.93
C LEU A 59 14.52 2.90 -10.42
N GLY A 60 14.12 3.35 -11.62
CA GLY A 60 14.60 4.60 -12.21
C GLY A 60 14.17 5.83 -11.41
N ARG A 61 12.87 5.93 -11.06
CA ARG A 61 12.34 7.03 -10.25
C ARG A 61 12.87 6.97 -8.82
N ALA A 62 12.96 5.76 -8.24
CA ALA A 62 13.54 5.57 -6.90
C ALA A 62 14.99 6.07 -6.82
N LYS A 63 15.83 5.76 -7.81
CA LYS A 63 17.20 6.29 -7.91
C LYS A 63 17.21 7.82 -7.96
N SER A 64 16.38 8.42 -8.81
CA SER A 64 16.31 9.88 -8.94
C SER A 64 15.97 10.56 -7.61
N LEU A 65 14.98 10.03 -6.88
CA LEU A 65 14.55 10.59 -5.60
C LEU A 65 15.59 10.39 -4.49
N ILE A 66 16.13 9.18 -4.35
CA ILE A 66 17.07 8.83 -3.27
C ILE A 66 18.43 9.47 -3.48
N ILE A 67 19.01 9.39 -4.68
CA ILE A 67 20.37 9.89 -4.95
C ILE A 67 20.41 11.42 -4.85
N ARG A 68 19.37 12.12 -5.31
CA ARG A 68 19.29 13.58 -5.17
C ARG A 68 18.87 14.01 -3.76
N GLY A 69 18.19 13.15 -3.00
CA GLY A 69 17.61 13.50 -1.71
C GLY A 69 16.56 14.62 -1.81
N ASN A 70 15.90 14.74 -2.97
CA ASN A 70 14.89 15.77 -3.21
C ASN A 70 13.53 15.36 -2.65
N MET A 71 12.72 16.37 -2.31
CA MET A 71 11.32 16.16 -1.94
C MET A 71 10.42 16.41 -3.15
N ILE A 72 9.31 15.68 -3.20
CA ILE A 72 8.21 15.88 -4.15
C ILE A 72 6.94 16.27 -3.40
N ASP A 73 5.98 16.85 -4.11
CA ASP A 73 4.65 17.12 -3.59
C ASP A 73 3.69 15.92 -3.77
N GLY A 74 2.47 16.03 -3.26
CA GLY A 74 1.46 14.98 -3.33
C GLY A 74 1.03 14.66 -4.76
N ALA A 75 0.90 15.67 -5.62
CA ALA A 75 0.51 15.49 -7.01
C ALA A 75 1.56 14.70 -7.81
N GLU A 76 2.84 15.04 -7.65
CA GLU A 76 3.92 14.27 -8.27
C GLU A 76 4.00 12.86 -7.70
N ALA A 77 3.78 12.68 -6.39
CA ALA A 77 3.80 11.38 -5.74
C ALA A 77 2.71 10.43 -6.28
N GLU A 78 1.49 10.91 -6.48
CA GLU A 78 0.42 10.15 -7.13
C GLU A 78 0.79 9.81 -8.58
N ARG A 79 1.22 10.81 -9.36
CA ARG A 79 1.60 10.64 -10.77
C ARG A 79 2.68 9.57 -10.98
N ILE A 80 3.58 9.41 -10.01
CA ILE A 80 4.66 8.42 -10.11
C ILE A 80 4.31 7.04 -9.51
N GLY A 81 3.14 6.89 -8.88
CA GLY A 81 2.73 5.67 -8.19
C GLY A 81 3.35 5.49 -6.80
N LEU A 82 3.82 6.57 -6.16
CA LEU A 82 4.25 6.53 -4.76
C LEU A 82 3.04 6.55 -3.83
N VAL A 83 2.02 7.32 -4.20
CA VAL A 83 0.74 7.46 -3.49
C VAL A 83 -0.35 6.91 -4.39
N ASP A 84 -1.35 6.26 -3.79
CA ASP A 84 -2.44 5.62 -4.51
C ASP A 84 -3.58 6.61 -4.77
N HIS A 85 -3.85 7.51 -3.81
CA HIS A 85 -4.94 8.49 -3.88
C HIS A 85 -4.54 9.88 -3.39
N LEU A 86 -4.94 10.91 -4.14
CA LEU A 86 -4.87 12.31 -3.73
C LEU A 86 -6.20 12.79 -3.12
N VAL A 87 -6.13 13.54 -2.02
CA VAL A 87 -7.28 14.18 -1.39
C VAL A 87 -7.06 15.70 -1.25
N GLY A 88 -8.14 16.44 -1.05
CA GLY A 88 -8.09 17.89 -0.79
C GLY A 88 -7.36 18.20 0.51
N ASP A 89 -6.65 19.33 0.57
CA ASP A 89 -5.90 19.72 1.78
C ASP A 89 -6.85 20.04 2.96
N ASP A 90 -8.00 20.66 2.69
CA ASP A 90 -8.99 21.06 3.70
C ASP A 90 -9.99 19.93 4.05
N THR A 91 -10.14 18.95 3.15
CA THR A 91 -11.10 17.83 3.24
C THR A 91 -10.42 16.49 3.50
N ALA A 92 -9.12 16.52 3.81
CA ALA A 92 -8.24 15.36 3.85
C ALA A 92 -8.77 14.19 4.70
N PHE A 93 -9.25 14.48 5.91
CA PHE A 93 -9.74 13.46 6.84
C PHE A 93 -11.07 12.85 6.37
N GLU A 94 -12.00 13.65 5.87
CA GLU A 94 -13.30 13.17 5.37
C GLU A 94 -13.11 12.25 4.16
N GLU A 95 -12.31 12.70 3.18
CA GLU A 95 -12.01 11.89 2.01
C GLU A 95 -11.20 10.63 2.36
N PHE A 96 -10.30 10.72 3.34
CA PHE A 96 -9.57 9.56 3.84
C PHE A 96 -10.48 8.51 4.48
N GLU A 97 -11.48 8.92 5.27
CA GLU A 97 -12.47 8.00 5.85
C GLU A 97 -13.27 7.27 4.75
N ASN A 98 -13.57 7.96 3.64
CA ASN A 98 -14.23 7.32 2.48
C ASN A 98 -13.34 6.23 1.86
N TRP A 99 -12.06 6.53 1.63
CA TRP A 99 -11.10 5.53 1.14
C TRP A 99 -10.91 4.38 2.12
N LEU A 100 -10.84 4.68 3.42
CA LEU A 100 -10.71 3.66 4.46
C LEU A 100 -11.93 2.72 4.45
N ALA A 101 -13.13 3.26 4.32
CA ALA A 101 -14.36 2.48 4.20
C ALA A 101 -14.36 1.60 2.94
N GLU A 102 -13.89 2.12 1.80
CA GLU A 102 -13.79 1.36 0.56
C GLU A 102 -12.82 0.16 0.70
N TYR A 103 -11.61 0.37 1.22
CA TYR A 103 -10.66 -0.72 1.45
C TYR A 103 -11.13 -1.70 2.52
N ALA A 104 -11.78 -1.21 3.58
CA ALA A 104 -12.40 -2.07 4.61
C ALA A 104 -13.50 -2.96 4.00
N SER A 105 -14.26 -2.45 3.03
CA SER A 105 -15.28 -3.21 2.30
C SER A 105 -14.71 -4.31 1.40
N SER A 106 -13.38 -4.40 1.26
CA SER A 106 -12.68 -5.46 0.53
C SER A 106 -11.93 -6.44 1.44
N ASN A 107 -11.94 -6.23 2.77
CA ASN A 107 -11.06 -6.91 3.74
C ASN A 107 -11.47 -8.37 4.05
N SER A 108 -11.76 -9.17 3.04
CA SER A 108 -11.98 -10.62 3.20
C SER A 108 -10.68 -11.38 3.51
N ALA A 109 -10.79 -12.64 3.94
CA ALA A 109 -9.69 -13.57 4.08
C ALA A 109 -8.88 -13.70 2.78
N GLY A 110 -9.55 -13.67 1.62
CA GLY A 110 -8.91 -13.65 0.31
C GLY A 110 -8.07 -12.40 0.06
N CYS A 111 -8.55 -11.22 0.48
CA CYS A 111 -7.80 -9.97 0.41
C CYS A 111 -6.54 -10.03 1.31
N ARG A 112 -6.69 -10.45 2.56
CA ARG A 112 -5.56 -10.59 3.51
C ARG A 112 -4.54 -11.63 3.04
N ALA A 113 -4.99 -12.72 2.41
CA ALA A 113 -4.12 -13.70 1.79
C ALA A 113 -3.39 -13.11 0.57
N SER A 114 -4.08 -12.32 -0.26
CA SER A 114 -3.49 -11.64 -1.42
C SER A 114 -2.39 -10.66 -1.00
N LYS A 115 -2.61 -9.88 0.07
CA LYS A 115 -1.57 -9.03 0.67
C LYS A 115 -0.31 -9.83 1.03
N GLN A 116 -0.46 -11.02 1.61
CA GLN A 116 0.67 -11.88 1.95
C GLN A 116 1.40 -12.42 0.72
N MET A 117 0.70 -12.67 -0.39
CA MET A 117 1.32 -13.07 -1.65
C MET A 117 2.10 -11.91 -2.29
N LEU A 118 1.52 -10.71 -2.29
CA LEU A 118 2.14 -9.50 -2.82
C LEU A 118 3.40 -9.09 -2.06
N ALA A 119 3.44 -9.31 -0.74
CA ALA A 119 4.63 -9.03 0.06
C ALA A 119 5.87 -9.83 -0.39
N ASP A 120 5.65 -11.02 -0.96
CA ASP A 120 6.71 -11.98 -1.28
C ASP A 120 6.94 -12.14 -2.80
N CYS A 121 6.14 -11.45 -3.64
CA CYS A 121 6.09 -11.73 -5.08
C CYS A 121 7.38 -11.42 -5.85
N PHE A 122 8.22 -10.53 -5.31
CA PHE A 122 9.53 -10.20 -5.86
C PHE A 122 10.67 -11.03 -5.25
N ASP A 123 10.42 -11.68 -4.12
CA ASP A 123 11.46 -12.31 -3.31
C ASP A 123 11.47 -13.84 -3.47
N LEU A 124 10.33 -14.43 -3.84
CA LEU A 124 10.20 -15.87 -4.06
C LEU A 124 10.37 -16.27 -5.54
N GLY A 125 11.05 -17.39 -5.75
CA GLY A 125 11.01 -18.11 -7.02
C GLY A 125 9.66 -18.78 -7.27
N TRP A 126 9.39 -19.16 -8.52
CA TRP A 126 8.10 -19.68 -8.96
C TRP A 126 7.57 -20.84 -8.11
N GLU A 127 8.38 -21.87 -7.85
CA GLU A 127 7.93 -23.06 -7.11
C GLU A 127 7.47 -22.71 -5.68
N ALA A 128 8.27 -21.92 -4.96
CA ALA A 128 7.94 -21.49 -3.61
C ALA A 128 6.72 -20.56 -3.59
N PHE A 129 6.63 -19.63 -4.55
CA PHE A 129 5.48 -18.75 -4.72
C PHE A 129 4.20 -19.55 -4.99
N PHE A 130 4.24 -20.50 -5.94
CA PHE A 130 3.08 -21.31 -6.32
C PHE A 130 2.63 -22.22 -5.18
N HIS A 131 3.56 -22.84 -4.46
CA HIS A 131 3.23 -23.61 -3.25
C HIS A 131 2.54 -22.73 -2.19
N LYS A 132 3.06 -21.53 -1.92
CA LYS A 132 2.45 -20.58 -1.00
C LYS A 132 1.04 -20.19 -1.46
N TYR A 133 0.86 -19.93 -2.75
CA TYR A 133 -0.43 -19.63 -3.36
C TYR A 133 -1.44 -20.75 -3.08
N LEU A 134 -1.10 -22.01 -3.36
CA LEU A 134 -2.02 -23.13 -3.17
C LEU A 134 -2.50 -23.23 -1.71
N VAL A 135 -1.56 -23.12 -0.75
CA VAL A 135 -1.88 -23.16 0.68
C VAL A 135 -2.81 -22.01 1.09
N LEU A 136 -2.53 -20.79 0.62
CA LEU A 136 -3.35 -19.62 0.97
C LEU A 136 -4.71 -19.64 0.27
N GLN A 137 -4.77 -20.12 -0.97
CA GLN A 137 -6.00 -20.26 -1.74
C GLN A 137 -6.94 -21.29 -1.12
N GLU A 138 -6.42 -22.44 -0.67
CA GLU A 138 -7.20 -23.45 0.04
C GLU A 138 -7.82 -22.87 1.31
N LYS A 139 -7.03 -22.15 2.11
CA LYS A 139 -7.53 -21.46 3.31
C LYS A 139 -8.59 -20.40 2.99
N ALA A 140 -8.42 -19.64 1.91
CA ALA A 140 -9.38 -18.61 1.51
C ALA A 140 -10.71 -19.22 1.05
N VAL A 141 -10.69 -20.35 0.32
CA VAL A 141 -11.90 -21.07 -0.09
C VAL A 141 -12.61 -21.72 1.11
N ALA A 142 -11.86 -22.19 2.09
CA ALA A 142 -12.42 -22.77 3.31
C ALA A 142 -12.93 -21.73 4.32
N ALA A 143 -12.64 -20.44 4.12
CA ALA A 143 -13.04 -19.38 5.04
C ALA A 143 -14.55 -19.02 4.89
N PRO A 144 -15.22 -18.58 5.98
CA PRO A 144 -16.62 -18.14 5.94
C PRO A 144 -16.89 -17.07 4.87
N ASP A 145 -15.93 -16.16 4.66
CA ASP A 145 -16.01 -15.10 3.66
C ASP A 145 -16.30 -15.63 2.24
N PHE A 146 -15.79 -16.80 1.87
CA PHE A 146 -16.05 -17.36 0.54
C PHE A 146 -17.52 -17.77 0.38
N ALA A 147 -18.10 -18.40 1.39
CA ALA A 147 -19.52 -18.76 1.38
C ALA A 147 -20.41 -17.51 1.33
N GLU A 148 -20.12 -16.51 2.16
CA GLU A 148 -20.83 -15.22 2.17
C GLU A 148 -20.72 -14.50 0.82
N ALA A 149 -19.55 -14.52 0.18
CA ALA A 149 -19.38 -13.95 -1.16
C ALA A 149 -20.29 -14.62 -2.19
N MET A 150 -20.41 -15.95 -2.14
CA MET A 150 -21.29 -16.69 -3.05
C MET A 150 -22.77 -16.41 -2.80
N ASP A 151 -23.17 -16.29 -1.53
CA ASP A 151 -24.56 -15.97 -1.17
C ASP A 151 -24.93 -14.53 -1.49
N ALA A 152 -24.03 -13.58 -1.23
CA ALA A 152 -24.20 -12.18 -1.60
C ALA A 152 -24.36 -12.00 -3.11
N TYR A 153 -23.53 -12.69 -3.90
CA TYR A 153 -23.61 -12.69 -5.36
C TYR A 153 -24.97 -13.19 -5.86
N LYS A 154 -25.45 -14.33 -5.36
CA LYS A 154 -26.78 -14.88 -5.72
C LYS A 154 -27.92 -13.94 -5.34
N ALA A 155 -27.78 -13.19 -4.24
CA ALA A 155 -28.77 -12.26 -3.74
C ALA A 155 -28.66 -10.83 -4.33
N GLY A 156 -27.70 -10.57 -5.22
CA GLY A 156 -27.51 -9.24 -5.83
C GLY A 156 -27.15 -8.14 -4.82
N ARG A 157 -26.46 -8.50 -3.74
CA ARG A 157 -26.04 -7.58 -2.67
C ARG A 157 -24.52 -7.60 -2.51
N ASN A 158 -23.99 -6.59 -1.82
CA ASN A 158 -22.58 -6.60 -1.42
C ASN A 158 -22.34 -7.64 -0.30
N PRO A 159 -21.18 -8.33 -0.30
CA PRO A 159 -20.79 -9.22 0.77
C PRO A 159 -20.43 -8.45 2.05
N ARG A 160 -20.52 -9.12 3.19
CA ARG A 160 -20.14 -8.60 4.50
C ARG A 160 -19.02 -9.45 5.09
N TRP A 161 -17.88 -8.84 5.39
CA TRP A 161 -16.72 -9.55 5.92
C TRP A 161 -16.69 -9.48 7.46
N GLU A 162 -16.19 -10.53 8.09
CA GLU A 162 -15.90 -10.58 9.53
C GLU A 162 -14.48 -10.07 9.86
#